data_AF-A0A258ZHF4-F1
#
_entry.id   AF-A0A258ZHF4-F1
#
_cell.length_a   1.000
_cell.length_b   1.000
_cell.length_c   1.000
_cell.angle_alpha   90.00
_cell.angle_beta   90.00
_cell.angle_gamma   90.00
#
_symmetry.space_group_name_H-M   'P 1'
#
loop_
_entity.id
_entity.type
_entity.pdbx_description
1 polymer ?
#
loop_
_entity_poly.entity_id
_entity_poly.type
_entity_poly.pdbx_seq_one_letter_code
_entity_poly.pdbx_strand_id
1 'polypeptide(L)'
;MLTCKDASHLMSQSFDRRLGWMEKAGLRFHLAICRSCQIAHRQLDFLHWFCKRIAADPSDITSMQPGLSAEAQERILKELRRKQGEQSTSGD
;
A
#
# COMPACT_ATOMS: atom_id res chain seq x y z
N MET A 1 11.14 25.61 -6.54
CA MET A 1 11.82 24.31 -6.28
C MET A 1 11.13 23.67 -5.09
N LEU A 2 10.90 22.35 -5.13
CA LEU A 2 10.41 21.62 -3.95
C LEU A 2 11.49 21.60 -2.87
N THR A 3 11.08 21.72 -1.61
CA THR A 3 11.97 21.43 -0.49
C THR A 3 12.10 19.92 -0.30
N CYS A 4 13.12 19.45 0.44
CA CYS A 4 13.23 18.03 0.78
C CYS A 4 12.00 17.52 1.55
N LYS A 5 11.34 18.38 2.35
CA LYS A 5 10.11 18.04 3.05
C LYS A 5 8.96 17.81 2.08
N ASP A 6 8.79 18.69 1.10
CA ASP A 6 7.75 18.55 0.08
C ASP A 6 8.00 17.34 -0.81
N ALA A 7 9.27 17.09 -1.16
CA ALA A 7 9.67 15.92 -1.90
C ALA A 7 9.32 14.62 -1.16
N SER A 8 9.70 14.51 0.13
CA SER A 8 9.35 13.35 0.96
C SER A 8 7.83 13.16 1.10
N HIS A 9 7.07 14.25 1.21
CA HIS A 9 5.61 14.18 1.26
C HIS A 9 5.01 13.67 -0.07
N LEU A 10 5.47 14.22 -1.21
CA LEU A 10 5.05 13.76 -2.54
C LEU A 10 5.48 12.31 -2.82
N MET A 11 6.65 11.89 -2.33
CA MET A 11 7.10 10.51 -2.41
C MET A 11 6.13 9.57 -1.71
N SER A 12 5.76 9.86 -0.45
CA SER A 12 4.77 9.08 0.29
C SER A 12 3.44 9.03 -0.47
N GLN A 13 2.95 10.19 -0.90
CA GLN A 13 1.69 10.29 -1.63
C GLN A 13 1.70 9.51 -2.95
N SER A 14 2.86 9.33 -3.59
CA SER A 14 2.97 8.56 -4.83
C SER A 14 2.66 7.06 -4.66
N PHE A 15 2.78 6.54 -3.44
CA PHE A 15 2.44 5.16 -3.10
C PHE A 15 0.95 4.99 -2.77
N ASP A 16 0.30 6.03 -2.26
CA ASP A 16 -1.11 6.01 -1.87
C ASP A 16 -2.04 6.44 -3.01
N ARG A 17 -1.61 7.43 -3.81
CA ARG A 17 -2.40 8.00 -4.90
C ARG A 17 -1.55 8.24 -6.14
N ARG A 18 -2.23 8.40 -7.27
CA ARG A 18 -1.57 8.94 -8.47
C ARG A 18 -1.23 10.41 -8.25
N LEU A 19 0.04 10.75 -8.41
CA LEU A 19 0.47 12.14 -8.48
C LEU A 19 0.01 12.78 -9.79
N GLY A 20 -0.36 14.05 -9.73
CA GLY A 20 -0.58 14.88 -10.91
C GLY A 20 0.71 15.08 -11.71
N TRP A 21 0.56 15.48 -12.97
CA TRP A 21 1.69 15.63 -13.89
C TRP A 21 2.75 16.62 -13.38
N MET A 22 2.33 17.76 -12.84
CA MET A 22 3.24 18.78 -12.29
C MET A 22 3.95 18.30 -11.01
N GLU A 23 3.23 17.62 -10.11
CA GLU A 23 3.81 17.02 -8.91
C GLU A 23 4.90 16.00 -9.28
N LYS A 24 4.61 15.17 -10.28
CA LYS A 24 5.51 14.15 -10.78
C LYS A 24 6.76 14.74 -11.43
N ALA A 25 6.60 15.82 -12.21
CA ALA A 25 7.72 16.52 -12.83
C ALA A 25 8.61 17.21 -11.78
N GLY A 26 8.01 17.92 -10.82
CA GLY A 26 8.73 18.58 -9.73
C GLY A 26 9.49 17.58 -8.86
N LEU A 27 8.85 16.46 -8.49
CA LEU A 27 9.49 15.42 -7.71
C LEU A 27 10.68 14.81 -8.46
N ARG A 28 10.53 14.47 -9.75
CA ARG A 28 11.63 13.96 -10.57
C ARG A 28 12.80 14.91 -10.65
N PHE A 29 12.54 16.21 -10.83
CA PHE A 29 13.57 17.22 -10.82
C PHE A 29 14.31 17.27 -9.48
N HIS A 30 13.59 17.25 -8.36
CA HIS A 30 14.21 17.27 -7.03
C HIS A 30 15.08 16.02 -6.77
N LEU A 31 14.62 14.84 -7.18
CA LEU A 31 15.39 13.59 -7.05
C LEU A 31 16.65 13.58 -7.90
N ALA A 32 16.67 14.29 -9.03
CA ALA A 32 17.86 14.39 -9.88
C ALA A 32 18.98 15.26 -9.26
N ILE A 33 18.61 16.24 -8.43
CA ILE A 33 19.57 17.17 -7.81
C ILE A 33 19.91 16.82 -6.36
N CYS A 34 19.02 16.09 -5.66
CA CYS A 34 19.16 15.79 -4.25
C CYS A 34 19.41 14.29 -4.02
N ARG A 35 20.67 13.94 -3.76
CA ARG A 35 21.09 12.54 -3.57
C ARG A 35 20.41 11.86 -2.38
N SER A 36 20.18 12.56 -1.28
CA SER A 36 19.51 11.99 -0.10
C SER A 36 18.07 11.59 -0.41
N CYS A 37 17.31 12.48 -1.07
CA CYS A 37 15.95 12.19 -1.52
C CYS A 37 15.94 11.05 -2.56
N GLN A 38 16.93 10.99 -3.45
CA GLN A 38 17.07 9.88 -4.40
C GLN A 38 17.26 8.52 -3.70
N ILE A 39 18.09 8.46 -2.66
CA ILE A 39 18.34 7.23 -1.88
C ILE A 39 17.06 6.84 -1.13
N ALA A 40 16.41 7.80 -0.45
CA ALA A 40 15.16 7.55 0.27
C ALA A 40 14.06 7.03 -0.66
N HIS A 41 13.93 7.60 -1.86
CA HIS A 41 12.96 7.14 -2.86
C HIS A 41 13.20 5.69 -3.28
N ARG A 42 14.46 5.32 -3.53
CA ARG A 42 14.82 3.94 -3.89
C ARG A 42 14.53 2.95 -2.77
N GLN A 43 14.75 3.34 -1.52
CA GLN A 43 14.43 2.51 -0.35
C GLN A 43 12.93 2.28 -0.20
N LEU A 44 12.12 3.34 -0.35
CA LEU A 44 10.67 3.23 -0.30
C LEU A 44 10.12 2.41 -1.47
N ASP A 45 10.63 2.60 -2.68
CA ASP A 45 10.27 1.78 -3.84
C ASP A 45 10.57 0.30 -3.60
N PHE A 46 11.73 0.00 -3.02
CA PHE A 46 12.11 -1.38 -2.68
C PHE A 46 11.16 -1.99 -1.65
N LEU A 47 10.84 -1.27 -0.56
CA LEU A 47 9.86 -1.72 0.42
C LEU A 47 8.49 -1.97 -0.22
N HIS A 48 8.03 -1.05 -1.06
CA HIS A 48 6.73 -1.15 -1.71
C HIS A 48 6.67 -2.34 -2.68
N TRP A 49 7.74 -2.57 -3.45
CA TRP A 49 7.87 -3.74 -4.31
C TRP A 49 7.87 -5.04 -3.50
N PHE A 50 8.64 -5.09 -2.41
CA PHE A 50 8.72 -6.26 -1.54
C PHE A 50 7.33 -6.59 -0.95
N CYS A 51 6.66 -5.61 -0.34
CA CYS A 51 5.31 -5.77 0.20
C CYS A 51 4.30 -6.27 -0.86
N LYS A 52 4.38 -5.75 -2.09
CA LYS A 52 3.52 -6.23 -3.19
C LYS A 52 3.81 -7.69 -3.57
N ARG A 53 5.08 -8.07 -3.61
CA ARG A 53 5.49 -9.44 -3.92
C ARG A 53 5.01 -10.42 -2.86
N ILE A 54 5.12 -10.06 -1.59
CA ILE A 54 4.59 -10.81 -0.45
C ILE A 54 3.08 -10.99 -0.54
N ALA A 55 2.35 -9.91 -0.82
CA ALA A 55 0.90 -9.98 -0.91
C ALA A 55 0.44 -10.85 -2.08
N ALA A 56 1.22 -10.92 -3.17
CA ALA A 56 0.95 -11.76 -4.33
C ALA A 56 1.31 -13.24 -4.09
N ASP A 57 2.37 -13.51 -3.33
CA ASP A 57 2.81 -14.85 -2.96
C ASP A 57 3.18 -14.90 -1.46
N PRO A 58 2.20 -15.22 -0.60
CA PRO A 58 2.40 -15.26 0.84
C PRO A 58 3.49 -16.27 1.25
N SER A 59 3.77 -17.30 0.45
CA SER A 59 4.74 -18.36 0.73
C SER A 59 6.14 -17.83 1.07
N ASP A 60 6.52 -16.66 0.53
CA ASP A 60 7.83 -16.03 0.71
C ASP A 60 8.09 -15.51 2.14
N ILE A 61 7.06 -15.29 2.96
CA ILE A 61 7.22 -14.99 4.42
C ILE A 61 6.27 -15.75 5.35
N THR A 62 5.30 -16.48 4.82
CA THR A 62 4.27 -17.19 5.61
C THR A 62 4.86 -18.34 6.44
N SER A 63 6.16 -18.63 6.34
CA SER A 63 6.85 -19.49 7.30
C SER A 63 6.92 -18.91 8.73
N MET A 64 6.50 -17.66 8.98
CA MET A 64 6.65 -17.00 10.29
C MET A 64 5.37 -16.55 11.01
N GLN A 65 4.15 -16.70 10.47
CA GLN A 65 2.91 -16.50 11.24
C GLN A 65 1.81 -17.48 10.82
N PRO A 66 1.14 -18.17 11.77
CA PRO A 66 -0.11 -18.84 11.47
C PRO A 66 -1.16 -17.75 11.20
N GLY A 67 -1.95 -17.92 10.14
CA GLY A 67 -3.13 -17.08 9.91
C GLY A 67 -4.12 -17.18 11.07
N LEU A 68 -5.30 -16.56 10.91
CA LEU A 68 -6.43 -16.74 11.83
C LEU A 68 -6.61 -18.23 12.16
N SER A 69 -6.94 -18.56 13.42
CA SER A 69 -7.34 -19.93 13.74
C SER A 69 -8.55 -20.31 12.88
N ALA A 70 -8.69 -21.60 12.60
CA ALA A 70 -9.81 -22.09 11.81
C ALA A 70 -11.16 -21.62 12.40
N GLU A 71 -11.29 -21.59 13.73
CA GLU A 71 -12.51 -21.10 14.39
C GLU A 71 -12.73 -19.60 14.20
N ALA A 72 -11.67 -18.79 14.25
CA ALA A 72 -11.75 -17.34 14.03
C ALA A 72 -12.18 -17.01 12.59
N GLN A 73 -11.64 -17.75 11.60
CA GLN A 73 -12.01 -17.58 10.20
C GLN A 73 -13.48 -17.98 9.95
N GLU A 74 -13.93 -19.10 10.52
CA GLU A 74 -15.31 -19.57 10.38
C GLU A 74 -16.34 -18.58 10.95
N ARG A 75 -16.04 -18.01 12.13
CA ARG A 75 -16.88 -16.97 12.74
C ARG A 75 -17.01 -15.74 11.86
N ILE A 76 -15.90 -15.28 11.28
CA ILE A 76 -15.90 -14.10 10.39
C ILE A 76 -16.72 -14.37 9.13
N LEU A 77 -16.53 -15.54 8.49
CA LEU A 77 -17.25 -15.92 7.28
C LEU A 77 -18.76 -16.06 7.51
N LYS A 78 -19.17 -16.64 8.64
CA LYS A 78 -20.58 -16.74 9.03
C LYS A 78 -21.24 -15.37 9.10
N GLU A 79 -20.53 -14.41 9.68
CA GLU A 79 -21.06 -13.08 9.91
C GLU A 79 -21.10 -12.20 8.66
N LEU A 80 -20.12 -12.34 7.78
CA LEU A 80 -20.15 -11.72 6.44
C LEU A 80 -21.35 -12.23 5.63
N ARG A 81 -21.62 -13.55 5.66
CA ARG A 81 -22.77 -14.15 4.95
C ARG A 81 -24.11 -13.63 5.48
N ARG A 82 -24.25 -13.52 6.81
CA ARG A 82 -25.46 -12.94 7.43
C ARG A 82 -25.72 -11.53 6.92
N LYS A 83 -24.69 -10.68 6.93
CA LYS A 83 -24.80 -9.29 6.47
C LYS A 83 -25.09 -9.17 4.96
N GLN A 84 -24.54 -10.04 4.13
CA GLN A 84 -24.84 -10.07 2.69
C GLN A 84 -26.30 -10.46 2.41
N GLY A 85 -26.86 -11.38 3.21
CA GLY A 85 -28.29 -11.72 3.14
C GLY A 85 -29.18 -10.54 3.54
N GLU A 86 -28.86 -9.85 4.62
CA GLU A 86 -29.61 -8.67 5.11
C GLU A 86 -29.55 -7.47 4.14
N GLN A 87 -28.43 -7.29 3.45
CA GLN A 87 -28.29 -6.28 2.39
C GLN A 87 -29.09 -6.63 1.12
N SER A 88 -29.41 -7.90 0.89
CA SER A 88 -30.21 -8.34 -0.26
C SER A 88 -31.71 -8.25 0.00
N THR A 89 -32.15 -8.21 1.26
CA THR A 89 -33.56 -8.10 1.67
C THR A 89 -34.01 -6.67 2.00
N SER A 90 -33.10 -5.69 1.91
CA SER A 90 -33.37 -4.27 2.20
C SER A 90 -33.39 -3.38 0.94
N GLY A 91 -33.51 -4.01 -0.24
CA GLY A 91 -33.59 -3.37 -1.55
C GLY A 91 -34.84 -3.72 -2.37
N ASP A 92 -35.93 -4.14 -1.71
CA ASP A 92 -37.29 -4.30 -2.24
C ASP A 92 -38.24 -3.47 -1.36
#